data_AF-A0A4R9G575-F1
#
_entry.id   AF-A0A4R9G575-F1
#
_cell.length_a   1.000
_cell.length_b   1.000
_cell.length_c   1.000
_cell.angle_alpha   90.00
_cell.angle_beta   90.00
_cell.angle_gamma   90.00
#
_symmetry.space_group_name_H-M   'P 1'
#
loop_
_entity.id
_entity.type
_entity.pdbx_description
1 polymer ?
#
loop_
_entity_poly.entity_id
_entity_poly.type
_entity_poly.pdbx_seq_one_letter_code
_entity_poly.pdbx_strand_id
1 'polypeptide(L)'
;MDPAAKAILYLLLTQTPQFSGSCVLQNDCIQFENATNESTHLSICNFRGGQYKHNVSCDLSGKSAECSLLKETSIFRLKYFYGNFWGNTESAEHCETNLRGIYSTL
;
A
#
# COMPACT_ATOMS: atom_id res chain seq x y z
N MET A 1 4.16 -14.47 25.47
CA MET A 1 3.27 -13.29 25.62
C MET A 1 2.19 -13.63 26.60
N ASP A 2 1.97 -12.76 27.58
CA ASP A 2 0.91 -12.88 28.58
C ASP A 2 -0.50 -12.86 27.92
N PRO A 3 -1.47 -13.64 28.40
CA PRO A 3 -2.84 -13.69 27.85
C PRO A 3 -3.55 -12.33 27.84
N ALA A 4 -3.31 -11.46 28.83
CA ALA A 4 -3.87 -10.12 28.88
C ALA A 4 -3.24 -9.20 27.83
N ALA A 5 -1.93 -9.33 27.60
CA ALA A 5 -1.26 -8.61 26.50
C ALA A 5 -1.81 -9.01 25.12
N LYS A 6 -2.17 -10.29 24.93
CA LYS A 6 -2.88 -10.76 23.73
C LYS A 6 -4.27 -10.15 23.62
N ALA A 7 -5.06 -10.15 24.70
CA ALA A 7 -6.42 -9.61 24.70
C ALA A 7 -6.47 -8.10 24.44
N ILE A 8 -5.54 -7.33 25.02
CA ILE A 8 -5.43 -5.88 24.81
C ILE A 8 -4.99 -5.58 23.37
N LEU A 9 -4.02 -6.32 22.83
CA LEU A 9 -3.60 -6.18 21.43
C LEU A 9 -4.76 -6.52 20.47
N TYR A 10 -5.55 -7.56 20.76
CA TYR A 10 -6.74 -7.93 20.00
C TYR A 10 -7.80 -6.82 20.05
N LEU A 11 -8.08 -6.26 21.24
CA LEU A 11 -9.02 -5.15 21.42
C LEU A 11 -8.58 -3.89 20.66
N LEU A 12 -7.29 -3.55 20.72
CA LEU A 12 -6.74 -2.40 20.00
C LEU A 12 -6.82 -2.58 18.47
N LEU A 13 -6.56 -3.80 17.97
CA LEU A 13 -6.75 -4.15 16.55
C LEU A 13 -8.23 -4.09 16.13
N THR A 14 -9.17 -4.44 17.03
CA THR A 14 -10.62 -4.35 16.74
C THR A 14 -11.20 -2.94 16.85
N GLN A 15 -10.50 -1.98 17.45
CA GLN A 15 -11.00 -0.62 17.65
C GLN A 15 -10.74 0.33 16.48
N THR A 16 -9.78 0.01 15.60
CA THR A 16 -9.55 0.81 14.38
C THR A 16 -10.29 0.16 13.23
N PRO A 17 -11.32 0.82 12.65
CA PRO A 17 -12.02 0.27 11.50
C PRO A 17 -11.02 0.10 10.36
N GLN A 18 -11.02 -1.10 9.78
CA GLN A 18 -10.23 -1.36 8.58
C GLN A 18 -10.79 -0.53 7.42
N PHE A 19 -9.89 -0.03 6.59
CA PHE A 19 -10.25 0.66 5.35
C PHE A 19 -9.44 0.11 4.19
N SER A 20 -9.96 0.33 2.99
CA SER A 20 -9.27 0.04 1.74
C SER A 20 -9.39 1.26 0.83
N GLY A 21 -8.46 1.39 -0.11
CA GLY A 21 -8.49 2.49 -1.06
C GLY A 21 -7.22 2.60 -1.86
N SER A 22 -7.05 3.73 -2.53
CA SER A 22 -5.88 4.01 -3.33
C SER A 22 -5.42 5.44 -3.22
N CYS A 23 -4.14 5.65 -3.50
CA CYS A 23 -3.55 6.94 -3.77
C CYS A 23 -3.13 6.97 -5.23
N VAL A 24 -3.85 7.74 -6.04
CA VAL A 24 -3.54 7.91 -7.46
C VAL A 24 -2.49 9.00 -7.58
N LEU A 25 -1.30 8.64 -8.04
CA LEU A 25 -0.24 9.58 -8.41
C LEU A 25 -0.37 9.88 -9.91
N GLN A 26 0.47 10.78 -10.43
CA GLN A 26 0.36 11.20 -11.84
C GLN A 26 0.34 10.00 -12.82
N ASN A 27 1.24 9.04 -12.62
CA ASN A 27 1.34 7.85 -13.46
C ASN A 27 1.38 6.53 -12.66
N ASP A 28 1.64 6.62 -11.36
CA ASP A 28 1.75 5.49 -10.43
C ASP A 28 0.49 5.40 -9.56
N CYS A 29 0.34 4.31 -8.81
CA CYS A 29 -0.74 4.20 -7.85
C CYS A 29 -0.34 3.35 -6.65
N ILE A 30 -0.78 3.74 -5.45
CA ILE A 30 -0.57 2.97 -4.22
C ILE A 30 -1.92 2.41 -3.77
N GLN A 31 -2.03 1.10 -3.58
CA GLN A 31 -3.23 0.44 -3.11
C GLN A 31 -3.06 -0.06 -1.69
N PHE A 32 -4.10 0.17 -0.88
CA PHE A 32 -4.19 -0.21 0.52
C PHE A 32 -5.37 -1.15 0.69
N GLU A 33 -5.16 -2.31 1.30
CA GLU A 33 -6.23 -3.25 1.63
C GLU A 33 -6.18 -3.58 3.12
N ASN A 34 -7.32 -3.43 3.80
CA ASN A 34 -7.53 -3.72 5.22
C ASN A 34 -6.51 -3.02 6.14
N ALA A 35 -6.19 -1.76 5.84
CA ALA A 35 -5.30 -0.91 6.63
C ALA A 35 -6.04 -0.31 7.84
N THR A 36 -5.32 0.09 8.90
CA THR A 36 -5.92 0.52 10.17
C THR A 36 -5.74 1.99 10.52
N ASN A 37 -5.06 2.79 9.67
CA ASN A 37 -4.80 4.21 9.92
C ASN A 37 -4.98 5.08 8.67
N GLU A 38 -6.24 5.33 8.30
CA GLU A 38 -6.59 6.08 7.09
C GLU A 38 -5.94 7.46 7.02
N SER A 39 -5.89 8.18 8.14
CA SER A 39 -5.30 9.52 8.23
C SER A 39 -3.83 9.54 7.81
N THR A 40 -3.04 8.55 8.22
CA THR A 40 -1.64 8.43 7.78
C THR A 40 -1.54 8.21 6.28
N HIS A 41 -2.37 7.35 5.71
CA HIS A 41 -2.35 7.06 4.27
C HIS A 41 -2.81 8.24 3.43
N LEU A 42 -3.84 8.96 3.87
CA LEU A 42 -4.28 10.22 3.26
C LEU A 42 -3.17 11.28 3.32
N SER A 43 -2.50 11.42 4.46
CA SER A 43 -1.39 12.38 4.63
C SER A 43 -0.20 12.06 3.72
N ILE A 44 0.17 10.78 3.63
CA ILE A 44 1.23 10.32 2.70
C ILE A 44 0.83 10.61 1.26
N CYS A 45 -0.43 10.32 0.90
CA CYS A 45 -0.91 10.55 -0.46
C CYS A 45 -0.83 12.03 -0.84
N ASN A 46 -1.32 12.92 0.03
CA ASN A 46 -1.27 14.36 -0.18
C ASN A 46 0.17 14.89 -0.24
N PHE A 47 1.06 14.41 0.63
CA PHE A 47 2.48 14.81 0.62
C PHE A 47 3.19 14.44 -0.70
N ARG A 48 2.79 13.33 -1.32
CA ARG A 48 3.28 12.90 -2.64
C ARG A 48 2.59 13.60 -3.81
N GLY A 49 1.67 14.53 -3.55
CA GLY A 49 0.89 15.20 -4.60
C GLY A 49 -0.15 14.30 -5.26
N GLY A 50 -0.51 13.18 -4.63
CA GLY A 50 -1.51 12.25 -5.13
C GLY A 50 -2.94 12.64 -4.78
N GLN A 51 -3.88 11.97 -5.43
CA GLN A 51 -5.30 12.03 -5.10
C GLN A 51 -5.72 10.75 -4.37
N TYR A 52 -6.11 10.89 -3.11
CA TYR A 52 -6.65 9.79 -2.32
C TYR A 52 -8.06 9.42 -2.80
N LYS A 53 -8.34 8.12 -2.91
CA LYS A 53 -9.65 7.56 -3.27
C LYS A 53 -10.05 6.49 -2.26
N HIS A 54 -11.05 6.81 -1.44
CA HIS A 54 -11.58 5.89 -0.44
C HIS A 54 -12.37 4.75 -1.11
N ASN A 55 -12.13 3.50 -0.69
CA ASN A 55 -12.78 2.27 -1.21
C ASN A 55 -12.69 2.07 -2.73
N VAL A 56 -11.67 2.65 -3.37
CA VAL A 56 -11.40 2.47 -4.82
C VAL A 56 -10.02 1.86 -4.99
N SER A 57 -9.94 0.74 -5.70
CA SER A 57 -8.68 0.11 -6.10
C SER A 57 -7.95 0.91 -7.17
N CYS A 58 -6.65 0.68 -7.33
CA CYS A 58 -5.88 1.29 -8.40
C CYS A 58 -6.40 0.84 -9.77
N ASP A 59 -6.50 1.78 -10.72
CA ASP A 59 -6.64 1.44 -12.13
C ASP A 59 -5.30 0.92 -12.65
N LEU A 60 -5.32 -0.33 -13.15
CA LEU A 60 -4.15 -1.01 -13.68
C LEU A 60 -3.88 -0.67 -15.16
N SER A 61 -4.79 0.06 -15.80
CA SER A 61 -4.59 0.56 -17.16
C SER A 61 -3.34 1.43 -17.21
N GLY A 62 -2.40 1.05 -18.06
CA GLY A 62 -1.12 1.76 -18.19
C GLY A 62 -0.15 1.54 -17.04
N LYS A 63 -0.30 0.44 -16.29
CA LYS A 63 0.68 -0.04 -15.30
C LYS A 63 1.48 -1.21 -15.85
N SER A 64 2.78 -1.25 -15.57
CA SER A 64 3.71 -2.26 -16.10
C SER A 64 4.16 -3.28 -15.05
N ALA A 65 4.16 -2.88 -13.78
CA ALA A 65 4.66 -3.71 -12.69
C ALA A 65 4.01 -3.33 -11.35
N GLU A 66 4.13 -4.22 -10.37
CA GLU A 66 3.77 -3.99 -8.99
C GLU A 66 4.93 -4.27 -8.01
N CYS A 67 4.90 -3.60 -6.88
CA CYS A 67 5.74 -3.83 -5.72
C CYS A 67 4.87 -4.14 -4.50
N SER A 68 4.92 -5.36 -3.98
CA SER A 68 4.24 -5.74 -2.75
C SER A 68 5.15 -5.43 -1.56
N LEU A 69 4.76 -4.51 -0.67
CA LEU A 69 5.64 -3.97 0.37
C LEU A 69 5.73 -4.88 1.60
N LEU A 70 6.94 -5.30 1.99
CA LEU A 70 7.26 -6.40 2.95
C LEU A 70 6.67 -6.31 4.38
N LYS A 71 5.80 -5.33 4.69
CA LYS A 71 4.99 -5.31 5.92
C LYS A 71 3.62 -5.98 5.75
N GLU A 72 3.35 -6.64 4.63
CA GLU A 72 2.10 -7.36 4.43
C GLU A 72 1.93 -8.46 5.48
N THR A 73 0.80 -8.43 6.17
CA THR A 73 0.33 -9.58 6.96
C THR A 73 -0.70 -10.31 6.10
N SER A 74 -1.19 -11.47 6.56
CA SER A 74 -2.29 -12.17 5.85
C SER A 74 -3.56 -11.32 5.72
N ILE A 75 -3.66 -10.20 6.45
CA ILE A 75 -4.84 -9.34 6.53
C ILE A 75 -4.58 -8.00 5.84
N PHE A 76 -3.42 -7.35 6.07
CA PHE A 76 -3.06 -6.05 5.50
C PHE A 76 -2.16 -6.20 4.27
N ARG A 77 -2.55 -5.58 3.15
CA ARG A 77 -1.74 -5.52 1.92
C ARG A 77 -1.51 -4.10 1.46
N LEU A 78 -0.31 -3.87 0.93
CA LEU A 78 0.14 -2.58 0.45
C LEU A 78 0.94 -2.77 -0.84
N LYS A 79 0.33 -2.36 -1.96
CA LYS A 79 0.93 -2.48 -3.28
C LYS A 79 1.25 -1.12 -3.87
N TYR A 80 2.39 -1.00 -4.51
CA TYR A 80 2.75 0.12 -5.38
C TYR A 80 2.70 -0.36 -6.83
N PHE A 81 1.89 0.27 -7.66
CA PHE A 81 1.77 -0.01 -9.09
C PHE A 81 2.53 1.05 -9.89
N TYR A 82 3.51 0.60 -10.66
CA TYR A 82 4.34 1.44 -11.51
C TYR A 82 3.65 1.71 -12.85
N GLY A 83 3.63 2.97 -13.28
CA GLY A 83 3.19 3.35 -14.62
C GLY A 83 4.15 2.89 -15.71
N ASN A 84 3.65 2.76 -16.93
CA ASN A 84 4.42 2.32 -18.11
C ASN A 84 5.65 3.17 -18.49
N PHE A 85 5.81 4.34 -17.87
CA PHE A 85 6.98 5.19 -18.06
C PHE A 85 8.21 4.66 -17.30
N TRP A 86 8.02 3.87 -16.25
CA TRP A 86 9.11 3.20 -15.58
C TRP A 86 9.66 2.07 -16.46
N GLY A 87 10.98 1.98 -16.59
CA GLY A 87 11.61 0.77 -17.12
C GLY A 87 11.47 -0.40 -16.14
N ASN A 88 11.46 -1.63 -16.64
CA ASN A 88 11.39 -2.83 -15.78
C ASN A 88 12.54 -2.88 -14.75
N THR A 89 13.76 -2.58 -15.19
CA THR A 89 14.94 -2.52 -14.31
C THR A 89 14.80 -1.43 -13.25
N GLU A 90 14.35 -0.24 -13.63
CA GLU A 90 14.17 0.90 -12.72
C GLU A 90 13.08 0.61 -11.68
N SER A 91 11.98 -0.01 -12.12
CA SER A 91 10.88 -0.43 -11.25
C SER A 91 11.33 -1.48 -10.24
N ALA A 92 12.11 -2.48 -10.69
CA ALA A 92 12.65 -3.51 -9.83
C ALA A 92 13.64 -2.93 -8.80
N GLU A 93 14.59 -2.12 -9.25
CA GLU A 93 15.55 -1.45 -8.37
C GLU A 93 14.83 -0.58 -7.34
N HIS A 94 13.89 0.26 -7.77
CA HIS A 94 13.10 1.09 -6.86
C HIS A 94 12.28 0.25 -5.87
N CYS A 95 11.68 -0.85 -6.31
CA CYS A 95 10.92 -1.73 -5.44
C CYS A 95 11.79 -2.38 -4.37
N GLU A 96 12.87 -3.04 -4.79
CA GLU A 96 13.66 -3.90 -3.91
C GLU A 96 14.58 -3.08 -2.99
N THR A 97 15.10 -1.94 -3.47
CA THR A 97 16.08 -1.14 -2.73
C THR A 97 15.42 0.00 -1.94
N ASN A 98 14.59 0.82 -2.60
CA ASN A 98 14.01 2.02 -1.97
C ASN A 98 12.78 1.68 -1.15
N LEU A 99 11.88 0.87 -1.71
CA LEU A 99 10.65 0.49 -1.04
C LEU A 99 10.78 -0.78 -0.19
N ARG A 100 11.84 -1.56 -0.42
CA ARG A 100 12.08 -2.85 0.25
C ARG A 100 10.86 -3.77 0.12
N GLY A 101 10.34 -3.90 -1.09
CA GLY A 101 9.23 -4.77 -1.44
C GLY A 101 9.64 -5.97 -2.28
N ILE A 102 8.65 -6.73 -2.73
CA ILE A 102 8.77 -7.82 -3.69
C ILE A 102 8.23 -7.32 -5.03
N TYR A 103 9.10 -7.29 -6.03
CA TYR A 103 8.77 -6.86 -7.38
C TYR A 103 8.06 -7.96 -8.17
N SER A 104 7.09 -7.58 -9.01
CA SER A 104 6.44 -8.46 -9.98
C SER A 104 5.97 -7.69 -11.22
N THR A 105 6.01 -8.31 -12.39
CA THR A 105 5.42 -7.76 -13.62
C THR A 105 3.92 -8.04 -13.67
N LEU A 106 3.14 -7.12 -14.24
CA LEU A 106 1.68 -7.24 -14.39
C LEU A 106 1.26 -7.93 -15.70
#